data_AF-A0A2E6QPH0-F1
#
_entry.id   AF-A0A2E6QPH0-F1
#
_cell.length_a   1.000
_cell.length_b   1.000
_cell.length_c   1.000
_cell.angle_alpha   90.00
_cell.angle_beta   90.00
_cell.angle_gamma   90.00
#
_symmetry.space_group_name_H-M   'P 1'
#
loop_
_entity.id
_entity.type
_entity.pdbx_description
1 polymer ?
#
loop_
_entity_poly.entity_id
_entity_poly.type
_entity_poly.pdbx_seq_one_letter_code
_entity_poly.pdbx_strand_id
1 'polypeptide(L)'
;MKKIIFFCVSAVIFSCSKGSDSDVETQNIVTPTTPPVVVTPPAPPEPDFDNDSIYSTTSYNDLYTYWIAFQKTASLFDVDLSYIEDVVIQSGTRNGTTMASAEGSCHDYIYIVVDESRFRNAETAERIFTMYHEFGHDIFNASHAGGGLMAPNIRELDYKLFQTEVSDFFNKVDFVEWTDEECEQIREITEPYPG
;
A
#
# COMPACT_ATOMS: atom_id res chain seq x y z
N MET A 1 -59.81 -1.73 -18.75
CA MET A 1 -59.29 -1.83 -20.14
C MET A 1 -58.38 -3.06 -20.18
N LYS A 2 -58.88 -4.28 -20.43
CA LYS A 2 -58.91 -5.01 -21.71
C LYS A 2 -57.69 -4.80 -22.62
N LYS A 3 -56.81 -5.82 -22.68
CA LYS A 3 -56.28 -6.56 -23.86
C LYS A 3 -55.26 -7.63 -23.35
N ILE A 4 -55.64 -8.91 -23.22
CA ILE A 4 -55.48 -10.06 -24.18
C ILE A 4 -53.99 -10.50 -24.27
N ILE A 5 -53.47 -11.52 -23.55
CA ILE A 5 -53.49 -13.01 -23.69
C ILE A 5 -53.19 -13.55 -25.10
N PHE A 6 -52.16 -14.41 -25.22
CA PHE A 6 -52.00 -15.68 -26.01
C PHE A 6 -50.48 -16.01 -25.99
N PHE A 7 -49.90 -17.04 -25.36
CA PHE A 7 -50.07 -18.51 -25.29
C PHE A 7 -50.05 -19.24 -26.64
N CYS A 8 -49.11 -20.21 -26.77
CA CYS A 8 -49.03 -21.40 -27.66
C CYS A 8 -47.53 -21.67 -27.89
N VAL A 9 -46.83 -22.70 -27.37
CA VAL A 9 -47.06 -24.16 -27.24
C VAL A 9 -47.10 -24.90 -28.58
N SER A 10 -46.24 -25.93 -28.64
CA SER A 10 -46.13 -27.06 -29.59
C SER A 10 -45.32 -26.77 -30.87
N ALA A 11 -44.18 -27.43 -31.12
CA ALA A 11 -43.96 -28.88 -31.35
C ALA A 11 -44.66 -29.41 -32.62
N VAL A 12 -44.19 -30.56 -33.11
CA VAL A 12 -44.60 -31.32 -34.33
C VAL A 12 -43.76 -30.84 -35.55
N ILE A 13 -43.08 -31.66 -36.38
CA ILE A 13 -43.26 -33.08 -36.74
C ILE A 13 -42.00 -33.71 -37.37
N PHE A 14 -41.95 -35.02 -37.23
CA PHE A 14 -41.16 -36.05 -37.92
C PHE A 14 -40.95 -35.87 -39.44
N SER A 15 -39.78 -36.33 -39.91
CA SER A 15 -39.66 -37.01 -41.20
C SER A 15 -38.86 -38.31 -41.04
N CYS A 16 -39.48 -39.43 -41.40
CA CYS A 16 -38.87 -40.75 -41.51
C CYS A 16 -38.25 -40.91 -42.89
N SER A 17 -37.10 -41.59 -42.97
CA SER A 17 -36.80 -42.44 -44.13
C SER A 17 -36.18 -43.76 -43.64
N LYS A 18 -36.78 -44.86 -44.07
CA LYS A 18 -36.27 -46.23 -43.92
C LYS A 18 -35.15 -46.46 -44.93
N GLY A 19 -34.06 -47.05 -44.48
CA GLY A 19 -33.03 -47.65 -45.32
C GLY A 19 -32.23 -48.62 -44.48
N SER A 20 -32.45 -49.91 -44.72
CA SER A 20 -31.64 -51.02 -44.26
C SER A 20 -30.23 -50.92 -44.86
N ASP A 21 -29.20 -51.17 -44.07
CA ASP A 21 -28.36 -52.36 -44.20
C ASP A 21 -27.20 -52.30 -43.22
N SER A 22 -26.88 -53.48 -42.71
CA SER A 22 -25.79 -53.75 -41.78
C SER A 22 -24.45 -53.49 -42.45
N ASP A 23 -23.61 -52.66 -41.85
CA ASP A 23 -22.17 -52.77 -42.02
C ASP A 23 -21.49 -52.56 -40.65
N VAL A 24 -20.80 -53.62 -40.22
CA VAL A 24 -19.97 -53.66 -39.02
C VAL A 24 -18.74 -52.81 -39.30
N GLU A 25 -18.82 -51.53 -38.97
CA GLU A 25 -17.66 -50.64 -39.00
C GLU A 25 -16.81 -50.88 -37.74
N THR A 26 -15.58 -51.32 -37.98
CA THR A 26 -14.61 -51.67 -36.95
C THR A 26 -14.25 -50.40 -36.18
N GLN A 27 -14.63 -50.32 -34.90
CA GLN A 27 -14.23 -49.22 -34.03
C GLN A 27 -12.71 -49.25 -33.82
N ASN A 28 -11.98 -48.47 -34.63
CA ASN A 28 -10.63 -48.06 -34.29
C ASN A 28 -10.75 -47.10 -33.09
N ILE A 29 -10.52 -47.63 -31.89
CA ILE A 29 -10.31 -46.85 -30.68
C ILE A 29 -9.00 -46.10 -30.84
N VAL A 30 -9.07 -44.89 -31.41
CA VAL A 30 -7.99 -43.91 -31.31
C VAL A 30 -8.12 -43.31 -29.92
N THR A 31 -7.33 -43.82 -28.98
CA THR A 31 -7.17 -43.20 -27.67
C THR A 31 -6.69 -41.76 -27.87
N PRO A 32 -7.45 -40.72 -27.48
CA PRO A 32 -6.93 -39.37 -27.49
C PRO A 32 -5.83 -39.32 -26.43
N THR A 33 -4.57 -39.28 -26.86
CA THR A 33 -3.46 -39.01 -25.95
C THR A 33 -3.44 -37.51 -25.73
N THR A 34 -4.37 -37.01 -24.91
CA THR A 34 -4.32 -35.64 -24.43
C THR A 34 -3.01 -35.49 -23.65
N PRO A 35 -2.10 -34.58 -24.04
CA PRO A 35 -0.91 -34.32 -23.25
C PRO A 35 -1.36 -33.97 -21.82
N PRO A 36 -0.65 -34.45 -20.77
CA PRO A 36 -0.98 -34.04 -19.42
C PRO A 36 -0.94 -32.52 -19.36
N VAL A 37 -2.07 -31.92 -18.94
CA VAL A 37 -2.14 -30.50 -18.64
C VAL A 37 -1.12 -30.26 -17.53
N VAL A 38 0.01 -29.67 -17.87
CA VAL A 38 1.00 -29.23 -16.89
C VAL A 38 0.33 -28.08 -16.15
N VAL A 39 -0.23 -28.39 -14.98
CA VAL A 39 -0.75 -27.38 -14.06
C VAL A 39 0.46 -26.69 -13.46
N THR A 40 0.93 -25.63 -14.10
CA THR A 40 1.93 -24.74 -13.50
C THR A 40 1.30 -24.13 -12.25
N PRO A 41 1.96 -24.18 -11.08
CA PRO A 41 1.49 -23.47 -9.90
C PRO A 41 1.27 -21.99 -10.25
N PRO A 42 0.25 -21.33 -9.69
CA PRO A 42 0.11 -19.89 -9.83
C PRO A 42 1.39 -19.22 -9.34
N ALA A 43 1.87 -18.23 -10.10
CA ALA A 43 2.99 -17.42 -9.67
C ALA A 43 2.67 -16.80 -8.30
N PRO A 44 3.66 -16.69 -7.39
CA PRO A 44 3.46 -15.96 -6.15
C PRO A 44 2.98 -14.52 -6.48
N PRO A 45 2.11 -13.94 -5.65
CA PRO A 45 1.63 -12.57 -5.86
C PRO A 45 2.80 -11.59 -5.89
N GLU A 46 2.69 -10.53 -6.70
CA GLU A 46 3.66 -9.43 -6.64
C GLU A 46 3.57 -8.76 -5.25
N PRO A 47 4.71 -8.35 -4.66
CA PRO A 47 4.70 -7.64 -3.40
C PRO A 47 3.88 -6.34 -3.45
N ASP A 48 3.12 -6.08 -2.39
CA ASP A 48 2.37 -4.85 -2.14
C ASP A 48 2.40 -4.49 -0.64
N PHE A 49 1.72 -3.41 -0.25
CA PHE A 49 1.69 -2.97 1.15
C PHE A 49 1.03 -3.98 2.11
N ASP A 50 0.11 -4.81 1.62
CA ASP A 50 -0.66 -5.74 2.45
C ASP A 50 0.03 -7.11 2.60
N ASN A 51 0.95 -7.46 1.70
CA ASN A 51 1.66 -8.74 1.71
C ASN A 51 3.18 -8.63 1.94
N ASP A 52 3.75 -7.41 1.94
CA ASP A 52 5.16 -7.18 2.25
C ASP A 52 5.47 -7.42 3.74
N SER A 53 6.61 -8.04 4.02
CA SER A 53 7.01 -8.44 5.38
C SER A 53 7.24 -7.28 6.38
N ILE A 54 7.45 -6.06 5.90
CA ILE A 54 7.60 -4.85 6.70
C ILE A 54 6.25 -4.15 6.81
N TYR A 55 5.64 -3.82 5.69
CA TYR A 55 4.47 -2.93 5.65
C TYR A 55 3.17 -3.60 6.11
N SER A 56 3.01 -4.91 5.86
CA SER A 56 1.83 -5.67 6.30
C SER A 56 1.67 -5.75 7.82
N THR A 57 2.73 -5.39 8.57
CA THR A 57 2.72 -5.37 10.03
C THR A 57 2.24 -4.04 10.62
N THR A 58 2.01 -3.02 9.79
CA THR A 58 1.52 -1.71 10.23
C THR A 58 0.02 -1.75 10.56
N SER A 59 -0.39 -0.96 11.54
CA SER A 59 -1.77 -0.92 12.04
C SER A 59 -2.14 0.48 12.50
N TYR A 60 -3.22 1.05 11.96
CA TYR A 60 -3.74 2.34 12.45
C TYR A 60 -4.27 2.27 13.89
N ASN A 61 -4.49 1.08 14.46
CA ASN A 61 -4.87 0.93 15.87
C ASN A 61 -3.65 0.96 16.81
N ASP A 62 -2.44 0.86 16.27
CA ASP A 62 -1.18 0.91 17.01
C ASP A 62 -0.15 1.70 16.19
N LEU A 63 -0.11 3.01 16.39
CA LEU A 63 0.75 3.92 15.64
C LEU A 63 2.25 3.59 15.77
N TYR A 64 2.65 2.91 16.85
CA TYR A 64 4.04 2.51 17.06
C TYR A 64 4.50 1.43 16.06
N THR A 65 3.57 0.69 15.45
CA THR A 65 3.91 -0.27 14.37
C THR A 65 4.53 0.40 13.14
N TYR A 66 4.21 1.67 12.87
CA TYR A 66 4.83 2.43 11.78
C TYR A 66 6.29 2.76 12.08
N TRP A 67 6.62 3.07 13.34
CA TRP A 67 8.00 3.26 13.77
C TRP A 67 8.82 1.97 13.62
N ILE A 68 8.27 0.84 14.05
CA ILE A 68 8.91 -0.47 13.89
C ILE A 68 9.15 -0.77 12.40
N ALA A 69 8.18 -0.47 11.54
CA ALA A 69 8.33 -0.63 10.10
C ALA A 69 9.44 0.29 9.54
N PHE A 70 9.49 1.54 9.96
CA PHE A 70 10.53 2.49 9.57
C PHE A 70 11.94 2.03 9.98
N GLN A 71 12.11 1.57 11.22
CA GLN A 71 13.39 1.03 11.69
C GLN A 71 13.85 -0.18 10.87
N LYS A 72 12.93 -1.11 10.56
CA LYS A 72 13.22 -2.25 9.69
C LYS A 72 13.69 -1.79 8.32
N THR A 73 12.98 -0.83 7.71
CA THR A 73 13.37 -0.28 6.41
C THR A 73 14.73 0.41 6.47
N ALA A 74 14.98 1.27 7.45
CA ALA A 74 16.26 1.96 7.65
C ALA A 74 17.43 0.96 7.76
N SER A 75 17.23 -0.16 8.46
CA SER A 75 18.25 -1.22 8.57
C SER A 75 18.57 -1.92 7.26
N LEU A 76 17.66 -1.93 6.27
CA LEU A 76 17.96 -2.44 4.92
C LEU A 76 18.96 -1.55 4.16
N PHE A 77 19.13 -0.30 4.62
CA PHE A 77 20.05 0.69 4.08
C PHE A 77 21.23 0.97 5.00
N ASP A 78 21.52 0.07 5.96
CA ASP A 78 22.59 0.22 6.95
C ASP A 78 22.50 1.50 7.80
N VAL A 79 21.28 2.04 7.99
CA VAL A 79 21.04 3.20 8.85
C VAL A 79 20.67 2.73 10.25
N ASP A 80 21.53 3.05 11.22
CA ASP A 80 21.33 2.75 12.64
C ASP A 80 20.51 3.86 13.32
N LEU A 81 19.34 3.48 13.83
CA LEU A 81 18.42 4.37 14.56
C LEU A 81 18.35 4.01 16.06
N SER A 82 19.25 3.18 16.57
CA SER A 82 19.24 2.70 17.97
C SER A 82 19.54 3.78 18.99
N TYR A 83 20.08 4.93 18.56
CA TYR A 83 20.35 6.09 19.41
C TYR A 83 19.08 6.87 19.80
N ILE A 84 17.95 6.61 19.13
CA ILE A 84 16.69 7.30 19.38
C ILE A 84 15.95 6.55 20.50
N GLU A 85 15.96 7.14 21.68
CA GLU A 85 15.31 6.57 22.87
C GLU A 85 13.90 7.15 23.10
N ASP A 86 13.71 8.41 22.71
CA ASP A 86 12.53 9.20 22.98
C ASP A 86 11.61 9.26 21.75
N VAL A 87 10.56 8.44 21.76
CA VAL A 87 9.60 8.31 20.65
C VAL A 87 8.17 8.43 21.17
N VAL A 88 7.51 9.52 20.80
CA VAL A 88 6.08 9.75 21.05
C VAL A 88 5.33 9.85 19.73
N ILE A 89 4.38 8.95 19.53
CA ILE A 89 3.43 9.01 18.41
C ILE A 89 2.03 8.93 18.99
N GLN A 90 1.25 10.00 18.82
CA GLN A 90 -0.07 10.07 19.46
C GLN A 90 -1.15 10.62 18.55
N SER A 91 -2.38 10.19 18.80
CA SER A 91 -3.56 10.84 18.22
C SER A 91 -3.72 12.24 18.79
N GLY A 92 -4.04 13.20 17.93
CA GLY A 92 -4.44 14.55 18.32
C GLY A 92 -5.40 15.14 17.30
N THR A 93 -6.20 16.12 17.73
CA THR A 93 -7.05 16.86 16.78
C THR A 93 -6.18 17.87 16.05
N ARG A 94 -6.18 17.84 14.71
CA ARG A 94 -5.47 18.83 13.91
C ARG A 94 -6.46 19.73 13.17
N ASN A 95 -6.14 21.03 13.13
CA ASN A 95 -6.87 21.98 12.32
C ASN A 95 -6.38 21.89 10.87
N GLY A 96 -7.29 21.99 9.90
CA GLY A 96 -6.93 21.99 8.48
C GLY A 96 -6.99 20.61 7.84
N THR A 97 -6.13 20.38 6.83
CA THR A 97 -6.16 19.19 5.94
C THR A 97 -5.07 18.16 6.23
N THR A 98 -4.14 18.47 7.13
CA THR A 98 -2.96 17.67 7.45
C THR A 98 -3.34 16.39 8.20
N MET A 99 -2.76 15.24 7.82
CA MET A 99 -3.04 13.94 8.45
C MET A 99 -2.13 13.64 9.64
N ALA A 100 -0.88 14.08 9.58
CA ALA A 100 0.07 13.99 10.69
C ALA A 100 1.06 15.17 10.63
N SER A 101 1.74 15.43 11.73
CA SER A 101 2.74 16.50 11.84
C SER A 101 3.91 16.03 12.69
N ALA A 102 5.11 16.21 12.16
CA ALA A 102 6.40 16.06 12.79
C ALA A 102 6.72 17.26 13.71
N GLU A 103 6.41 17.11 14.99
CA GLU A 103 6.67 18.10 16.04
C GLU A 103 8.06 17.93 16.69
N GLY A 104 8.77 16.83 16.39
CA GLY A 104 10.14 16.57 16.83
C GLY A 104 11.21 17.10 15.87
N SER A 105 10.80 17.68 14.74
CA SER A 105 11.68 18.31 13.76
C SER A 105 12.72 19.21 14.41
N CYS A 106 13.99 19.03 14.05
CA CYS A 106 15.13 19.76 14.61
C CYS A 106 15.36 19.55 16.13
N HIS A 107 14.77 18.52 16.74
CA HIS A 107 15.08 18.06 18.08
C HIS A 107 15.78 16.69 18.07
N ASP A 108 16.13 16.18 19.25
CA ASP A 108 16.76 14.88 19.48
C ASP A 108 15.77 13.76 19.85
N TYR A 109 14.47 14.02 19.67
CA TYR A 109 13.37 13.09 19.94
C TYR A 109 12.44 13.00 18.72
N ILE A 110 11.68 11.92 18.64
CA ILE A 110 10.57 11.78 17.69
C ILE A 110 9.28 12.19 18.40
N TYR A 111 8.57 13.15 17.84
CA TYR A 111 7.25 13.54 18.29
C TYR A 111 6.31 13.76 17.11
N ILE A 112 5.47 12.76 16.84
CA ILE A 112 4.51 12.81 15.75
C ILE A 112 3.10 12.86 16.32
N VAL A 113 2.29 13.79 15.81
CA VAL A 113 0.88 13.86 16.15
C VAL A 113 0.04 13.56 14.91
N VAL A 114 -0.87 12.62 15.06
CA VAL A 114 -1.71 12.09 13.98
C VAL A 114 -3.16 12.54 14.17
N ASP A 115 -3.78 13.09 13.13
CA ASP A 115 -5.22 13.26 13.07
C ASP A 115 -5.87 11.88 12.88
N GLU A 116 -6.37 11.32 13.98
CA GLU A 116 -6.90 9.95 14.00
C GLU A 116 -8.06 9.76 13.01
N SER A 117 -8.92 10.77 12.84
CA SER A 117 -10.09 10.65 11.98
C SER A 117 -9.66 10.55 10.52
N ARG A 118 -8.72 11.38 10.08
CA ARG A 118 -8.18 11.32 8.72
C ARG A 118 -7.35 10.07 8.51
N PHE A 119 -6.45 9.78 9.44
CA PHE A 119 -5.52 8.66 9.34
C PHE A 119 -6.23 7.31 9.24
N ARG A 120 -7.24 7.07 10.10
CA ARG A 120 -8.02 5.82 10.08
C ARG A 120 -8.78 5.61 8.77
N ASN A 121 -9.16 6.68 8.08
CA ASN A 121 -9.93 6.62 6.84
C ASN A 121 -9.05 6.67 5.57
N ALA A 122 -7.74 6.84 5.71
CA ALA A 122 -6.80 6.86 4.60
C ALA A 122 -6.43 5.44 4.14
N GLU A 123 -6.01 5.32 2.89
CA GLU A 123 -5.51 4.06 2.34
C GLU A 123 -4.22 3.62 3.03
N THR A 124 -3.91 2.31 3.00
CA THR A 124 -2.70 1.78 3.66
C THR A 124 -1.43 2.47 3.15
N ALA A 125 -1.34 2.69 1.83
CA ALA A 125 -0.23 3.40 1.21
C ALA A 125 -0.10 4.83 1.73
N GLU A 126 -1.21 5.58 1.84
CA GLU A 126 -1.21 6.96 2.32
C GLU A 126 -0.77 7.07 3.78
N ARG A 127 -1.25 6.16 4.64
CA ARG A 127 -0.85 6.09 6.05
C ARG A 127 0.65 5.83 6.20
N ILE A 128 1.18 4.85 5.45
CA ILE A 128 2.61 4.50 5.50
C ILE A 128 3.46 5.65 4.97
N PHE A 129 3.10 6.22 3.81
CA PHE A 129 3.79 7.38 3.25
C PHE A 129 3.82 8.54 4.25
N THR A 130 2.67 8.89 4.83
CA THR A 130 2.55 9.97 5.81
C THR A 130 3.49 9.74 6.99
N MET A 131 3.48 8.55 7.59
CA MET A 131 4.36 8.27 8.72
C MET A 131 5.84 8.33 8.33
N TYR A 132 6.21 7.80 7.17
CA TYR A 132 7.59 7.85 6.68
C TYR A 132 8.05 9.29 6.39
N HIS A 133 7.16 10.13 5.88
CA HIS A 133 7.37 11.56 5.69
C HIS A 133 7.66 12.26 7.03
N GLU A 134 6.80 12.06 8.03
CA GLU A 134 6.99 12.67 9.35
C GLU A 134 8.26 12.15 10.06
N PHE A 135 8.58 10.86 9.92
CA PHE A 135 9.87 10.34 10.43
C PHE A 135 11.06 10.97 9.70
N GLY A 136 10.93 11.26 8.40
CA GLY A 136 11.95 11.98 7.63
C GLY A 136 12.28 13.35 8.24
N HIS A 137 11.24 14.08 8.63
CA HIS A 137 11.35 15.35 9.35
C HIS A 137 12.01 15.20 10.72
N ASP A 138 11.45 14.36 11.61
CA ASP A 138 11.91 14.23 13.00
C ASP A 138 13.33 13.64 13.12
N ILE A 139 13.70 12.68 12.27
CA ILE A 139 14.95 11.92 12.44
C ILE A 139 16.11 12.56 11.68
N PHE A 140 15.83 13.05 10.47
CA PHE A 140 16.87 13.49 9.54
C PHE A 140 16.82 14.99 9.26
N ASN A 141 15.91 15.74 9.90
CA ASN A 141 15.64 17.14 9.59
C ASN A 141 15.41 17.35 8.09
N ALA A 142 14.80 16.36 7.44
CA ALA A 142 14.60 16.40 6.00
C ALA A 142 13.57 17.47 5.67
N SER A 143 13.87 18.34 4.72
CA SER A 143 12.97 19.38 4.24
C SER A 143 12.13 18.89 3.06
N HIS A 144 11.02 19.59 2.79
CA HIS A 144 10.22 19.36 1.58
C HIS A 144 10.97 19.64 0.27
N ALA A 145 12.13 20.31 0.32
CA ALA A 145 12.94 20.56 -0.87
C ALA A 145 13.56 19.28 -1.45
N GLY A 146 13.65 18.19 -0.67
CA GLY A 146 14.08 16.88 -1.16
C GLY A 146 13.12 16.26 -2.17
N GLY A 147 11.82 16.62 -2.14
CA GLY A 147 10.81 15.98 -2.96
C GLY A 147 10.63 14.50 -2.58
N GLY A 148 10.19 13.67 -3.51
CA GLY A 148 10.02 12.23 -3.28
C GLY A 148 9.17 11.91 -2.04
N LEU A 149 9.77 11.17 -1.10
CA LEU A 149 9.18 10.86 0.21
C LEU A 149 8.84 12.12 1.04
N MET A 150 9.58 13.21 0.83
CA MET A 150 9.37 14.51 1.48
C MET A 150 8.47 15.45 0.67
N ALA A 151 7.76 14.97 -0.36
CA ALA A 151 6.79 15.80 -1.05
C ALA A 151 5.65 16.23 -0.10
N PRO A 152 5.25 17.52 -0.07
CA PRO A 152 4.34 18.06 0.95
C PRO A 152 2.87 17.62 0.79
N ASN A 153 2.52 17.00 -0.34
CA ASN A 153 1.17 16.54 -0.61
C ASN A 153 1.17 15.04 -0.83
N ILE A 154 0.25 14.36 -0.16
CA ILE A 154 -0.04 12.96 -0.43
C ILE A 154 -0.61 12.87 -1.84
N ARG A 155 -0.05 11.94 -2.60
CA ARG A 155 -0.41 11.65 -3.98
C ARG A 155 -0.64 10.15 -4.11
N GLU A 156 -1.30 9.74 -5.18
CA GLU A 156 -1.44 8.31 -5.48
C GLU A 156 -0.04 7.69 -5.60
N LEU A 157 0.21 6.70 -4.74
CA LEU A 157 1.50 6.04 -4.57
C LEU A 157 1.29 4.55 -4.74
N ASP A 158 1.70 4.03 -5.89
CA ASP A 158 1.83 2.59 -6.03
C ASP A 158 3.05 2.08 -5.24
N TYR A 159 3.03 0.79 -4.94
CA TYR A 159 4.06 0.15 -4.13
C TYR A 159 5.47 0.31 -4.71
N LYS A 160 5.65 0.19 -6.03
CA LYS A 160 6.97 0.27 -6.68
C LYS A 160 7.52 1.68 -6.62
N LEU A 161 6.67 2.68 -6.83
CA LEU A 161 7.04 4.07 -6.69
C LEU A 161 7.44 4.40 -5.26
N PHE A 162 6.65 3.96 -4.27
CA PHE A 162 7.00 4.14 -2.86
C PHE A 162 8.35 3.49 -2.50
N GLN A 163 8.61 2.25 -2.95
CA GLN A 163 9.92 1.61 -2.72
C GLN A 163 11.08 2.40 -3.34
N THR A 164 10.86 3.01 -4.50
CA THR A 164 11.87 3.85 -5.18
C THR A 164 12.17 5.08 -4.35
N GLU A 165 11.14 5.81 -3.90
CA GLU A 165 11.31 7.03 -3.10
C GLU A 165 11.94 6.76 -1.72
N VAL A 166 11.59 5.65 -1.09
CA VAL A 166 12.26 5.19 0.13
C VAL A 166 13.75 4.94 -0.14
N SER A 167 14.07 4.27 -1.24
CA SER A 167 15.47 4.01 -1.62
C SER A 167 16.23 5.31 -1.89
N ASP A 168 15.64 6.22 -2.64
CA ASP A 168 16.24 7.51 -2.99
C ASP A 168 16.45 8.38 -1.75
N PHE A 169 15.49 8.38 -0.81
CA PHE A 169 15.61 9.08 0.46
C PHE A 169 16.79 8.57 1.30
N PHE A 170 16.87 7.26 1.55
CA PHE A 170 17.95 6.67 2.36
C PHE A 170 19.32 6.76 1.68
N ASN A 171 19.38 6.73 0.34
CA ASN A 171 20.60 6.93 -0.43
C ASN A 171 20.94 8.40 -0.71
N LYS A 172 20.18 9.34 -0.13
CA LYS A 172 20.42 10.79 -0.23
C LYS A 172 20.35 11.35 -1.67
N VAL A 173 19.54 10.73 -2.53
CA VAL A 173 19.25 11.20 -3.90
C VAL A 173 18.24 12.35 -3.86
N ASP A 174 17.10 12.12 -3.21
CA ASP A 174 15.99 13.07 -3.06
C ASP A 174 15.91 13.56 -1.60
N PHE A 175 17.02 14.14 -1.13
CA PHE A 175 17.20 14.48 0.27
C PHE A 175 17.87 15.84 0.44
N VAL A 176 17.22 16.74 1.18
CA VAL A 176 17.73 18.06 1.53
C VAL A 176 17.41 18.30 3.00
N GLU A 177 18.42 18.50 3.85
CA GLU A 177 18.21 18.87 5.25
C GLU A 177 17.82 20.34 5.36
N TRP A 178 17.01 20.67 6.37
CA TRP A 178 16.86 22.05 6.80
C TRP A 178 18.20 22.62 7.26
N THR A 179 18.38 23.91 7.01
CA THR A 179 19.51 24.68 7.54
C THR A 179 19.36 24.95 9.03
N ASP A 180 20.45 25.30 9.71
CA ASP A 180 20.41 25.69 11.12
C ASP A 180 19.41 26.84 11.40
N GLU A 181 19.34 27.82 10.50
CA GLU A 181 18.40 28.95 10.61
C GLU A 181 16.94 28.50 10.48
N GLU A 182 16.64 27.61 9.54
CA GLU A 182 15.30 27.02 9.42
C GLU A 182 14.96 26.18 10.65
N CYS A 183 15.93 25.44 11.18
CA CYS A 183 15.75 24.67 12.41
C CYS A 183 15.48 25.53 13.64
N GLU A 184 16.10 26.71 13.75
CA GLU A 184 15.74 27.66 14.81
C GLU A 184 14.27 28.10 14.72
N GLN A 185 13.79 28.41 13.51
CA GLN A 185 12.40 28.81 13.30
C GLN A 185 11.41 27.66 13.56
N ILE A 186 11.74 26.44 13.15
CA ILE A 186 10.90 25.26 13.35
C ILE A 186 10.67 25.01 14.84
N ARG A 187 11.73 25.05 15.65
CA ARG A 187 11.63 24.85 17.12
C ARG A 187 10.75 25.89 17.83
N GLU A 188 10.54 27.06 17.24
CA GLU A 188 9.66 28.09 17.81
C GLU A 188 8.17 27.83 17.52
N ILE A 189 7.85 27.00 16.52
CA ILE A 189 6.48 26.78 16.03
C ILE A 189 5.95 25.36 16.28
N THR A 190 6.79 24.41 16.70
CA THR A 190 6.37 23.05 17.04
C THR A 190 5.64 22.98 18.39
N GLU A 191 4.81 21.97 18.53
CA GLU A 191 4.10 21.69 19.78
C GLU A 191 5.06 21.28 20.91
N PRO A 192 4.78 21.63 22.17
CA PRO A 192 5.59 21.19 23.30
C PRO A 192 5.69 19.67 23.38
N TYR A 193 6.91 19.15 23.50
CA TYR A 193 7.15 17.72 23.66
C TYR A 193 6.56 17.20 24.98
N PRO A 194 5.76 16.11 24.96
CA PRO A 194 5.14 15.56 26.15
C PRO A 194 6.02 14.56 26.93
N GLY A 195 7.22 14.23 26.43
CA GLY A 195 8.15 13.23 26.98
C GLY A 195 9.31 13.83 27.77
#